data_AF-A0AA37IJW4-F1
#
_entry.id   AF-A0AA37IJW4-F1
#
_cell.length_a   1.000
_cell.length_b   1.000
_cell.length_c   1.000
_cell.angle_alpha   90.00
_cell.angle_beta   90.00
_cell.angle_gamma   90.00
#
_symmetry.space_group_name_H-M   'P 1'
#
loop_
_entity.id
_entity.type
_entity.pdbx_description
1 polymer ?
#
loop_
_entity_poly.entity_id
_entity_poly.type
_entity_poly.pdbx_seq_one_letter_code
_entity_poly.pdbx_strand_id
1 'polypeptide(L)'
;MFLCYLIDPDGRSITKVNDGFDRASELTGSEHPGLAELWTDFADSTLDVAYSPDADEQPSFRVGLSFGGKTIEQAISGKGVLIACGEIPLEIAQQIRTAEAVEKIVEFSHAGYVAVDRWLKGGASVTRAPARRAESTGRLRLQEDRDKASGKR
;
A
#
# COMPACT_ATOMS: atom_id res chain seq x y z
N MET A 1 16.96 -7.57 22.37
CA MET A 1 17.74 -7.35 21.13
C MET A 1 17.25 -6.06 20.50
N PHE A 2 18.15 -5.29 19.87
CA PHE A 2 17.76 -4.14 19.07
C PHE A 2 18.53 -4.15 17.74
N LEU A 3 17.82 -4.24 16.62
CA LEU A 3 18.41 -4.26 15.28
C LEU A 3 17.59 -3.37 14.34
N CYS A 4 18.28 -2.60 13.50
CA CYS A 4 17.63 -1.83 12.45
C CYS A 4 18.31 -2.05 11.09
N TYR A 5 17.49 -2.16 10.04
CA TYR A 5 17.95 -2.24 8.66
C TYR A 5 17.17 -1.27 7.78
N LEU A 6 17.88 -0.45 7.02
CA LEU A 6 17.29 0.32 5.93
C LEU A 6 17.14 -0.60 4.71
N ILE A 7 15.91 -0.69 4.21
CA ILE A 7 15.54 -1.35 2.97
C ILE A 7 15.28 -0.25 1.94
N ASP A 8 16.13 -0.20 0.92
CA ASP A 8 16.07 0.78 -0.16
C ASP A 8 15.67 0.07 -1.46
N PRO A 9 14.39 0.17 -1.90
CA PRO A 9 13.95 -0.49 -3.12
C PRO A 9 14.48 0.18 -4.40
N ASP A 10 14.88 1.45 -4.37
CA ASP A 10 15.51 2.12 -5.52
C ASP A 10 16.91 1.54 -5.76
N GLY A 11 17.70 1.46 -4.68
CA GLY A 11 19.05 0.88 -4.72
C GLY A 11 19.08 -0.65 -4.66
N ARG A 12 17.93 -1.30 -4.41
CA ARG A 12 17.79 -2.73 -4.09
C ARG A 12 18.79 -3.20 -3.06
N SER A 13 18.88 -2.44 -1.98
CA SER A 13 19.91 -2.65 -0.96
C SER A 13 19.30 -2.76 0.42
N ILE A 14 19.99 -3.53 1.27
CA ILE A 14 19.65 -3.68 2.68
C ILE A 14 20.90 -3.35 3.48
N THR A 15 20.80 -2.29 4.27
CA THR A 15 21.94 -1.77 5.04
C THR A 15 21.60 -1.77 6.51
N LYS A 16 22.47 -2.36 7.33
CA LYS A 16 22.34 -2.25 8.78
C LYS A 16 22.55 -0.80 9.19
N VAL A 17 21.60 -0.23 9.91
CA VAL A 17 21.68 1.15 10.41
C VAL A 17 21.68 1.14 11.93
N ASN A 18 22.53 1.98 12.51
CA ASN A 18 22.44 2.28 13.95
C ASN A 18 21.36 3.34 14.13
N ASP A 19 20.65 3.28 15.26
CA ASP A 19 19.62 4.26 15.65
C ASP A 19 18.51 4.43 14.59
N GLY A 20 18.19 3.34 13.88
CA GLY A 20 17.25 3.38 12.75
C GLY A 20 15.82 3.79 13.14
N PHE A 21 15.41 3.50 14.38
CA PHE A 21 14.13 3.96 14.92
C PHE A 21 14.10 5.49 15.06
N ASP A 22 15.09 6.09 15.72
CA ASP A 22 15.16 7.54 15.93
C ASP A 22 15.32 8.30 14.61
N ARG A 23 15.98 7.68 13.62
CA ARG A 23 16.22 8.25 12.29
C ARG A 23 15.19 7.82 11.26
N ALA A 24 14.11 7.15 11.64
CA ALA A 24 13.14 6.62 10.69
C ALA A 24 12.56 7.71 9.78
N SER A 25 12.33 8.92 10.30
CA SER A 25 11.84 10.06 9.52
C SER A 25 12.81 10.49 8.42
N GLU A 26 14.08 10.66 8.77
CA GLU A 26 15.17 11.00 7.84
C GLU A 26 15.35 9.90 6.78
N LEU A 27 15.39 8.64 7.21
CA LEU A 27 15.71 7.50 6.35
C LEU A 27 14.58 7.15 5.37
N THR A 28 13.33 7.39 5.77
CA THR A 28 12.15 7.16 4.91
C THR A 28 11.74 8.42 4.13
N GLY A 29 12.30 9.58 4.47
CA GLY A 29 11.91 10.87 3.90
C GLY A 29 10.49 11.29 4.32
N SER A 30 10.02 10.87 5.49
CA SER A 30 8.68 11.16 6.01
C SER A 30 8.76 11.87 7.36
N GLU A 31 8.04 12.98 7.53
CA GLU A 31 7.95 13.66 8.83
C GLU A 31 7.20 12.81 9.88
N HIS A 32 6.26 11.99 9.41
CA HIS A 32 5.44 11.10 10.24
C HIS A 32 5.43 9.67 9.67
N PRO A 33 6.51 8.90 9.88
CA PRO A 33 6.57 7.52 9.43
C PRO A 33 5.42 6.68 10.03
N GLY A 34 4.76 5.91 9.18
CA GLY A 34 3.86 4.84 9.62
C GLY A 34 4.66 3.64 10.11
N LEU A 35 4.03 2.79 10.93
CA LEU A 35 4.58 1.51 11.35
C LEU A 35 3.72 0.38 10.80
N ALA A 36 4.33 -0.50 10.03
CA ALA A 36 3.73 -1.76 9.60
C ALA A 36 4.23 -2.87 10.51
N GLU A 37 3.34 -3.41 11.34
CA GLU A 37 3.64 -4.53 12.22
C GLU A 37 3.85 -5.81 11.38
N LEU A 38 5.01 -6.45 11.55
CA LEU A 38 5.28 -7.79 11.02
C LEU A 38 5.04 -8.86 12.08
N TRP A 39 5.39 -8.57 13.33
CA TRP A 39 5.21 -9.49 14.44
C TRP A 39 5.27 -8.74 15.77
N THR A 40 4.48 -9.19 16.73
CA THR A 40 4.48 -8.71 18.11
C THR A 40 4.24 -9.88 19.06
N ASP A 41 4.80 -9.80 20.27
CA ASP A 41 4.54 -10.73 21.37
C ASP A 41 3.94 -10.02 22.58
N PHE A 42 3.37 -10.80 23.50
CA PHE A 42 2.77 -10.33 24.74
C PHE A 42 3.75 -9.62 25.69
N ALA A 43 5.06 -9.74 25.47
CA ALA A 43 6.12 -9.13 26.26
C ALA A 43 6.72 -7.86 25.61
N ASP A 44 5.93 -7.12 24.84
CA ASP A 44 6.32 -5.86 24.17
C ASP A 44 7.53 -6.01 23.23
N SER A 45 7.76 -7.22 22.72
CA SER A 45 8.78 -7.49 21.71
C SER A 45 8.17 -7.37 20.33
N THR A 46 8.77 -6.60 19.45
CA THR A 46 8.17 -6.25 18.15
C THR A 46 9.16 -6.39 17.01
N LEU A 47 8.62 -6.66 15.83
CA LEU A 47 9.28 -6.53 14.56
C LEU A 47 8.37 -5.72 13.65
N ASP A 48 8.82 -4.52 13.30
CA ASP A 48 8.04 -3.54 12.55
C ASP A 48 8.83 -3.02 11.35
N VAL A 49 8.14 -2.45 10.37
CA VAL A 49 8.76 -1.65 9.33
C VAL A 49 8.23 -0.23 9.45
N ALA A 50 9.11 0.72 9.74
CA ALA A 50 8.80 2.14 9.59
C ALA A 50 8.86 2.53 8.11
N TYR A 51 7.85 3.25 7.61
CA TYR A 51 7.75 3.60 6.20
C TYR A 51 7.07 4.95 5.99
N SER A 52 7.23 5.54 4.82
CA SER A 52 6.49 6.74 4.42
C SER A 52 5.10 6.36 3.89
N PRO A 53 3.99 6.80 4.51
CA PRO A 53 2.64 6.48 4.02
C PRO A 53 2.31 7.13 2.67
N ASP A 54 3.05 8.17 2.29
CA ASP A 54 2.84 8.94 1.05
C ASP A 54 3.72 8.44 -0.10
N ALA A 55 4.50 7.37 0.08
CA ALA A 55 5.45 6.84 -0.91
C ALA A 55 4.83 5.92 -1.96
N ASP A 56 3.52 6.00 -2.17
CA ASP A 56 2.72 5.07 -2.98
C ASP A 56 3.16 4.93 -4.45
N GLU A 57 3.81 5.96 -4.99
CA GLU A 57 4.30 6.01 -6.37
C GLU A 57 5.77 5.57 -6.50
N GLN A 58 6.44 5.27 -5.39
CA GLN A 58 7.84 4.83 -5.36
C GLN A 58 7.95 3.31 -5.59
N PRO A 59 9.13 2.80 -6.00
CA PRO A 59 9.41 1.38 -5.98
C PRO A 59 9.10 0.76 -4.62
N SER A 60 8.67 -0.49 -4.61
CA SER A 60 8.22 -1.17 -3.41
C SER A 60 9.02 -2.42 -3.14
N PHE A 61 8.86 -2.95 -1.95
CA PHE A 61 9.38 -4.25 -1.56
C PHE A 61 8.34 -5.00 -0.74
N ARG A 62 8.49 -6.31 -0.68
CA ARG A 62 7.71 -7.19 0.19
C ARG A 62 8.64 -7.83 1.21
N VAL A 63 8.24 -7.84 2.47
CA VAL A 63 8.89 -8.61 3.53
C VAL A 63 8.05 -9.85 3.80
N GLY A 64 8.64 -11.04 3.70
CA GLY A 64 8.02 -12.33 3.99
C GLY A 64 8.68 -12.99 5.20
N LEU A 65 8.11 -12.80 6.39
CA LEU A 65 8.62 -13.35 7.63
C LEU A 65 8.00 -14.73 7.92
N SER A 66 8.83 -15.74 8.17
CA SER A 66 8.34 -17.07 8.57
C SER A 66 8.34 -17.20 10.10
N PHE A 67 7.20 -17.59 10.68
CA PHE A 67 7.09 -17.87 12.12
C PHE A 67 6.00 -18.91 12.39
N GLY A 68 6.33 -19.96 13.15
CA GLY A 68 5.36 -20.98 13.55
C GLY A 68 4.72 -21.72 12.36
N GLY A 69 5.47 -21.91 11.28
CA GLY A 69 5.00 -22.56 10.05
C GLY A 69 4.06 -21.70 9.19
N LYS A 70 3.91 -20.40 9.52
CA LYS A 70 3.16 -19.42 8.72
C LYS A 70 4.12 -18.37 8.16
N THR A 71 3.75 -17.79 7.02
CA THR A 71 4.45 -16.64 6.44
C THR A 71 3.59 -15.40 6.63
N ILE A 72 4.15 -14.39 7.28
CA ILE A 72 3.56 -13.06 7.41
C ILE A 72 4.18 -12.19 6.33
N GLU A 73 3.36 -11.67 5.42
CA GLU A 73 3.82 -10.83 4.32
C GLU A 73 3.36 -9.39 4.50
N GLN A 74 4.26 -8.44 4.27
CA GLN A 74 3.90 -7.02 4.14
C GLN A 74 4.57 -6.38 2.93
N ALA A 75 3.77 -5.67 2.15
CA ALA A 75 4.23 -4.87 1.01
C ALA A 75 4.32 -3.39 1.41
N ILE A 76 5.47 -2.78 1.16
CA ILE A 76 5.79 -1.41 1.53
C ILE A 76 6.29 -0.67 0.30
N SER A 77 5.73 0.51 0.04
CA SER A 77 6.19 1.40 -1.03
C SER A 77 7.22 2.39 -0.49
N GLY A 78 8.23 2.71 -1.29
CA GLY A 78 9.36 3.55 -0.91
C GLY A 78 10.30 2.86 0.08
N LYS A 79 11.20 3.65 0.67
CA LYS A 79 12.16 3.16 1.66
C LYS A 79 11.45 2.76 2.95
N GLY A 80 11.96 1.70 3.58
CA GLY A 80 11.49 1.27 4.89
C GLY A 80 12.64 0.95 5.84
N VAL A 81 12.41 1.15 7.14
CA VAL A 81 13.35 0.76 8.19
C VAL A 81 12.76 -0.40 8.97
N LEU A 82 13.30 -1.60 8.78
CA LEU A 82 12.97 -2.77 9.58
C LEU A 82 13.56 -2.57 10.98
N ILE A 83 12.74 -2.67 12.02
CA ILE A 83 13.10 -2.45 13.42
C ILE A 83 12.69 -3.68 14.22
N ALA A 84 13.67 -4.31 14.86
CA ALA A 84 13.44 -5.41 15.80
C ALA A 84 13.77 -4.93 17.22
N CYS A 85 12.81 -5.04 18.13
CA CYS A 85 12.95 -4.63 19.52
C CYS A 85 12.54 -5.77 20.46
N GLY A 86 13.22 -5.90 21.61
CA GLY A 86 12.88 -6.88 22.64
C GLY A 86 13.44 -8.28 22.38
N GLU A 87 12.78 -9.29 22.95
CA GLU A 87 13.17 -10.70 22.87
C GLU A 87 12.52 -11.36 21.66
N ILE A 88 13.28 -11.41 20.56
CA ILE A 88 12.81 -12.00 19.30
C ILE A 88 13.02 -13.52 19.32
N PRO A 89 11.99 -14.33 19.04
CA PRO A 89 12.10 -15.79 18.95
C PRO A 89 13.20 -16.22 17.98
N LEU A 90 13.89 -17.32 18.29
CA LEU A 90 15.05 -17.77 17.52
C LEU A 90 14.76 -17.92 16.01
N GLU A 91 13.56 -18.39 15.65
CA GLU A 91 13.12 -18.53 14.25
C GLU A 91 13.13 -17.20 13.50
N ILE A 92 12.59 -16.14 14.10
CA ILE A 92 12.59 -14.78 13.54
C ILE A 92 14.00 -14.21 13.61
N ALA A 93 14.68 -14.35 14.75
CA ALA A 93 16.01 -13.81 14.97
C ALA A 93 17.04 -14.31 13.94
N GLN A 94 16.93 -15.56 13.50
CA GLN A 94 17.78 -16.13 12.43
C GLN A 94 17.56 -15.44 11.07
N GLN A 95 16.32 -15.04 10.75
CA GLN A 95 15.97 -14.37 9.51
C GLN A 95 16.42 -12.89 9.48
N ILE A 96 16.57 -12.26 10.65
CA ILE A 96 16.97 -10.84 10.74
C ILE A 96 18.38 -10.64 11.32
N ARG A 97 19.14 -11.72 11.51
CA ARG A 97 20.44 -11.69 12.18
C ARG A 97 21.48 -10.84 11.46
N THR A 98 21.44 -10.85 10.13
CA THR A 98 22.38 -10.15 9.24
C THR A 98 21.64 -9.50 8.09
N ALA A 99 22.25 -8.52 7.43
CA ALA A 99 21.66 -7.90 6.23
C ALA A 99 21.39 -8.93 5.11
N GLU A 100 22.30 -9.89 4.92
CA GLU A 100 22.13 -11.00 3.98
C GLU A 100 20.95 -11.92 4.34
N ALA A 101 20.65 -12.09 5.63
CA ALA A 101 19.48 -12.86 6.07
C ALA A 101 18.19 -12.08 5.78
N VAL A 102 18.20 -10.76 6.03
CA VAL A 102 17.08 -9.87 5.69
C VAL A 102 16.84 -9.84 4.17
N GLU A 103 17.89 -9.88 3.36
CA GLU A 103 17.77 -9.96 1.90
C GLU A 103 17.01 -11.19 1.42
N LYS A 104 17.13 -12.32 2.11
CA LYS A 104 16.40 -13.55 1.76
C LYS A 104 14.90 -13.47 2.06
N ILE A 105 14.49 -12.58 2.97
CA ILE A 105 13.08 -12.37 3.33
C ILE A 105 12.50 -11.13 2.65
N VAL A 106 13.28 -10.40 1.85
CA VAL A 106 12.84 -9.20 1.14
C VAL A 106 12.81 -9.46 -0.36
N GLU A 107 11.67 -9.18 -0.98
CA GLU A 107 11.49 -9.23 -2.42
C GLU A 107 11.23 -7.82 -2.98
N PHE A 108 12.14 -7.31 -3.81
CA PHE A 108 11.98 -6.00 -4.45
C PHE A 108 11.03 -6.08 -5.64
N SER A 109 10.02 -5.21 -5.65
CA SER A 109 9.03 -5.10 -6.72
C SER A 109 9.27 -3.87 -7.58
N HIS A 110 9.05 -3.99 -8.90
CA HIS A 110 9.11 -2.82 -9.79
C HIS A 110 7.84 -1.97 -9.63
N ALA A 111 8.00 -0.66 -9.70
CA ALA A 111 6.94 0.35 -9.62
C ALA A 111 5.75 0.14 -10.58
N GLY A 112 5.91 -0.68 -11.63
CA GLY A 112 4.83 -1.01 -12.57
C GLY A 112 3.76 -1.98 -12.04
N TYR A 113 4.03 -2.74 -10.96
CA TYR A 113 3.09 -3.77 -10.47
C TYR A 113 2.14 -3.29 -9.36
N VAL A 114 2.55 -2.27 -8.60
CA VAL A 114 1.80 -1.74 -7.43
C VAL A 114 0.52 -1.03 -7.84
N ALA A 115 0.54 -0.31 -8.97
CA ALA A 115 -0.66 0.32 -9.54
C ALA A 115 -1.77 -0.71 -9.82
N VAL A 116 -1.39 -1.93 -10.22
CA VAL A 116 -2.36 -2.98 -10.58
C VAL A 116 -2.93 -3.67 -9.35
N ASP A 117 -2.12 -4.01 -8.34
CA ASP A 117 -2.62 -4.63 -7.09
C ASP A 117 -3.52 -3.66 -6.30
N ARG A 118 -3.18 -2.36 -6.27
CA ARG A 118 -4.04 -1.32 -5.70
C ARG A 118 -5.31 -1.11 -6.52
N TRP A 119 -5.23 -1.12 -7.85
CA TRP A 119 -6.43 -1.03 -8.69
C TRP A 119 -7.35 -2.23 -8.46
N LEU A 120 -6.81 -3.45 -8.36
CA LEU A 120 -7.54 -4.67 -8.05
C LEU A 120 -8.17 -4.65 -6.65
N LYS A 121 -7.49 -4.06 -5.66
CA LYS A 121 -8.01 -3.90 -4.30
C LYS A 121 -8.90 -2.65 -4.14
N GLY A 122 -8.83 -1.69 -5.06
CA GLY A 122 -9.36 -0.33 -4.92
C GLY A 122 -10.46 0.11 -5.90
N GLY A 123 -10.87 -0.69 -6.90
CA GLY A 123 -12.05 -0.35 -7.71
C GLY A 123 -12.37 -1.40 -8.80
N ALA A 124 -13.63 -1.78 -9.04
CA ALA A 124 -14.76 -0.87 -9.20
C ALA A 124 -16.11 -1.48 -8.75
N SER A 125 -16.67 -0.96 -7.65
CA SER A 125 -18.12 -0.74 -7.59
C SER A 125 -18.45 0.56 -8.31
N VAL A 126 -18.21 0.60 -9.62
CA VAL A 126 -18.98 1.51 -10.47
C VAL A 126 -20.14 0.66 -10.96
N THR A 127 -21.25 0.67 -10.20
CA THR A 127 -22.56 0.31 -10.74
C THR A 127 -22.91 1.38 -11.78
N ARG A 128 -22.27 1.32 -12.95
CA ARG A 128 -22.81 1.97 -14.14
C ARG A 128 -24.02 1.13 -14.48
N ALA A 129 -25.17 1.55 -13.96
CA ALA A 129 -26.45 1.04 -14.41
C ALA A 129 -26.42 1.07 -15.95
N PRO A 130 -26.73 -0.05 -16.64
CA PRO A 130 -26.80 -0.03 -18.08
C PRO A 130 -27.80 1.07 -18.45
N ALA A 131 -27.37 2.01 -19.29
CA ALA A 131 -28.25 3.03 -19.82
C ALA A 131 -29.43 2.30 -20.46
N ARG A 132 -30.61 2.37 -19.81
CA ARG A 132 -31.83 1.82 -20.38
C ARG A 132 -32.06 2.57 -21.68
N ARG A 133 -31.95 1.84 -22.79
CA ARG A 133 -32.39 2.30 -24.10
C ARG A 133 -33.86 2.67 -23.94
N ALA A 134 -34.17 3.97 -23.93
CA ALA A 134 -35.55 4.41 -23.95
C ALA A 134 -36.14 3.89 -25.26
N GLU A 135 -37.03 2.91 -25.15
CA GLU A 135 -37.89 2.48 -26.22
C GLU A 135 -38.71 3.70 -26.65
N SER A 136 -38.58 4.06 -27.92
CA SER A 136 -39.34 5.13 -28.54
C SER A 136 -40.79 4.68 -28.68
N THR A 137 -41.60 4.85 -27.64
CA THR A 137 -43.04 4.71 -27.73
C THR A 137 -43.60 5.95 -28.42
N GLY A 138 -43.95 5.79 -29.69
CA GLY A 138 -44.74 6.78 -30.40
C GLY A 138 -46.16 6.89 -29.83
N ARG A 139 -46.77 8.06 -30.12
CA ARG A 139 -48.21 8.42 -29.99
C ARG A 139 -48.68 8.67 -28.55
N LEU A 140 -49.39 9.75 -28.18
CA LEU A 140 -50.34 10.62 -28.88
C LEU A 140 -50.57 11.93 -28.09
N ARG A 141 -50.64 13.06 -28.83
CA ARG A 141 -51.48 14.27 -28.68
C ARG A 141 -52.00 14.74 -27.31
N LEU A 142 -51.76 16.01 -27.00
CA LEU A 142 -52.75 17.11 -26.88
C LEU A 142 -51.97 18.44 -26.79
N GLN A 143 -51.82 19.23 -27.85
CA GLN A 143 -52.72 20.30 -28.31
C GLN A 143 -53.11 21.31 -27.22
N GLU A 144 -52.36 22.40 -27.12
CA GLU A 144 -52.94 23.74 -26.94
C GLU A 144 -51.97 24.77 -27.54
N ASP A 145 -52.26 25.10 -28.80
CA ASP A 145 -51.64 26.18 -29.56
C ASP A 145 -52.38 27.47 -29.19
N ARG A 146 -51.66 28.43 -28.62
CA ARG A 146 -52.19 29.73 -28.25
C ARG A 146 -51.26 30.79 -28.79
N ASP A 147 -51.34 31.04 -30.09
CA ASP A 147 -50.77 32.25 -30.66
C ASP A 147 -51.82 33.07 -31.44
N LYS A 148 -52.07 34.25 -30.89
CA LYS A 148 -52.71 35.37 -31.57
C LYS A 148 -51.69 36.00 -32.51
N ALA A 149 -52.06 36.20 -33.77
CA ALA A 149 -52.18 37.52 -34.43
C ALA A 149 -51.96 37.46 -35.95
N SER A 150 -52.58 38.44 -36.63
CA SER A 150 -52.47 38.81 -38.05
C SER A 150 -53.34 37.96 -38.99
N GLY A 151 -54.43 38.45 -39.62
CA GLY A 151 -54.74 39.79 -40.10
C GLY A 151 -54.59 39.83 -41.62
N LYS A 152 -55.69 39.84 -42.39
CA LYS A 152 -55.77 40.48 -43.72
C LYS A 152 -57.20 40.48 -44.30
N ARG A 153 -57.63 41.71 -44.59
CA ARG A 153 -58.49 42.21 -45.68
C ARG A 153 -59.96 41.82 -45.69
#